data_AF-A0A6M6DYA4-F1
#
_entry.id   AF-A0A6M6DYA4-F1
#
_cell.length_a   1.000
_cell.length_b   1.000
_cell.length_c   1.000
_cell.angle_alpha   90.00
_cell.angle_beta   90.00
_cell.angle_gamma   90.00
#
_symmetry.space_group_name_H-M   'P 1'
#
loop_
_entity.id
_entity.type
_entity.pdbx_description
1 polymer ?
#
loop_
_entity_poly.entity_id
_entity_poly.type
_entity_poly.pdbx_seq_one_letter_code
_entity_poly.pdbx_strand_id
1 'polypeptide(L)'
;MWQEDQVLKKAMDEWERVSQDPEVLLAYEARRKALLDEKSALKRAERKGIIKVALGMIQKGIDEETIIELTGLTKEEIQELRRQ
;
A
#
# COMPACT_ATOMS: atom_id res chain seq x y z
N MET A 1 -11.80 5.50 11.54
CA MET A 1 -10.99 4.35 11.07
C MET A 1 -11.56 2.99 11.47
N TRP A 2 -11.53 2.53 12.73
CA TRP A 2 -11.98 1.15 13.05
C TRP A 2 -13.51 0.95 13.06
N GLN A 3 -14.28 1.95 13.48
CA GLN A 3 -15.76 1.88 13.46
C GLN A 3 -16.34 2.00 12.05
N GLU A 4 -15.77 2.85 11.19
CA GLU A 4 -16.22 3.00 9.80
C GLU A 4 -16.00 1.72 8.99
N ASP A 5 -14.90 1.01 9.23
CA ASP A 5 -14.58 -0.26 8.57
C ASP A 5 -15.60 -1.36 8.95
N GLN A 6 -16.09 -1.34 10.20
CA GLN A 6 -17.15 -2.25 10.66
C GLN A 6 -18.53 -1.92 10.07
N VAL A 7 -18.86 -0.64 9.94
CA VAL A 7 -20.13 -0.20 9.33
C VAL A 7 -20.17 -0.52 7.85
N LEU A 8 -19.08 -0.23 7.13
CA LEU A 8 -18.95 -0.54 5.71
C LEU A 8 -19.04 -2.05 5.46
N LYS A 9 -18.36 -2.85 6.28
CA LYS A 9 -18.42 -4.31 6.19
C LYS A 9 -19.86 -4.83 6.36
N LYS A 10 -20.59 -4.38 7.39
CA LYS A 10 -21.99 -4.77 7.59
C LYS A 10 -22.90 -4.39 6.42
N ALA A 11 -22.69 -3.20 5.84
CA ALA A 11 -23.46 -2.77 4.68
C ALA A 11 -23.16 -3.63 3.43
N MET A 12 -21.90 -4.04 3.26
CA MET A 12 -21.50 -4.95 2.18
C MET A 12 -22.06 -6.36 2.36
N ASP A 13 -21.96 -6.92 3.56
CA ASP A 13 -22.48 -8.25 3.88
C ASP A 13 -24.01 -8.31 3.68
N GLU A 14 -24.72 -7.25 4.08
CA GLU A 14 -26.16 -7.13 3.87
C GLU A 14 -26.50 -6.95 2.38
N TRP A 15 -25.73 -6.14 1.64
CA TRP A 15 -25.90 -5.97 0.20
C TRP A 15 -25.69 -7.28 -0.56
N GLU A 16 -24.68 -8.06 -0.20
CA GLU A 16 -24.41 -9.39 -0.76
C GLU A 16 -25.55 -10.36 -0.46
N ARG A 17 -26.07 -10.35 0.78
CA ARG A 17 -27.23 -11.16 1.19
C ARG A 17 -28.49 -10.84 0.40
N VAL A 18 -28.74 -9.57 0.10
CA VAL A 18 -29.95 -9.13 -0.63
C VAL A 18 -29.79 -9.15 -2.15
N SER A 19 -28.55 -9.13 -2.65
CA SER A 19 -28.25 -9.26 -4.07
C SER A 19 -28.47 -10.70 -4.54
N GLN A 20 -29.57 -10.94 -5.25
CA GLN A 20 -29.91 -12.27 -5.78
C GLN A 20 -29.31 -12.56 -7.17
N ASP A 21 -28.47 -11.67 -7.71
CA ASP A 21 -27.92 -11.78 -9.06
C ASP A 21 -26.41 -12.11 -9.04
N PRO A 22 -26.02 -13.33 -9.47
CA PRO A 22 -24.62 -13.74 -9.55
C PRO A 22 -23.74 -12.89 -10.46
N GLU A 23 -24.28 -12.32 -11.54
CA GLU A 23 -23.50 -11.47 -12.46
C GLU A 23 -23.15 -10.13 -11.81
N VAL A 24 -24.08 -9.57 -11.03
CA VAL A 24 -23.87 -8.33 -10.28
C VAL A 24 -22.81 -8.53 -9.20
N LEU A 25 -22.84 -9.65 -8.48
CA LEU A 25 -21.82 -9.98 -7.47
C LEU A 25 -20.43 -10.13 -8.10
N LEU A 26 -20.33 -10.87 -9.21
CA LEU A 26 -19.06 -11.07 -9.90
C LEU A 26 -18.48 -9.75 -10.43
N ALA A 27 -19.31 -8.89 -11.03
CA ALA A 27 -18.88 -7.58 -11.50
C ALA A 27 -18.40 -6.67 -10.35
N TYR A 28 -19.08 -6.73 -9.21
CA TYR A 28 -18.70 -6.00 -8.01
C TYR A 28 -17.35 -6.46 -7.45
N GLU A 29 -17.16 -7.77 -7.30
CA GLU A 29 -15.89 -8.35 -6.83
C GLU A 29 -14.73 -8.00 -7.75
N ALA A 30 -14.93 -8.11 -9.07
CA ALA A 30 -13.94 -7.74 -10.07
C ALA A 30 -13.53 -6.27 -9.93
N ARG A 31 -14.49 -5.37 -9.76
CA ARG A 31 -14.22 -3.94 -9.55
C ARG A 31 -13.47 -3.68 -8.25
N ARG A 32 -13.91 -4.31 -7.16
CA ARG A 32 -13.27 -4.19 -5.85
C ARG A 32 -11.82 -4.66 -5.90
N LYS A 33 -11.56 -5.80 -6.57
CA LYS A 33 -10.22 -6.31 -6.78
C LYS A 33 -9.35 -5.34 -7.58
N ALA A 34 -9.86 -4.81 -8.70
CA ALA A 34 -9.13 -3.85 -9.51
C ALA A 34 -8.71 -2.60 -8.71
N LEU A 35 -9.60 -2.07 -7.87
CA LEU A 35 -9.29 -0.93 -6.98
C LEU A 35 -8.20 -1.27 -5.95
N LEU A 36 -8.24 -2.47 -5.36
CA LEU A 36 -7.21 -2.93 -4.42
C LEU A 36 -5.86 -3.15 -5.10
N ASP A 37 -5.86 -3.69 -6.31
CA ASP A 37 -4.67 -3.90 -7.12
C ASP A 37 -4.03 -2.57 -7.52
N GLU A 38 -4.83 -1.59 -7.93
CA GLU A 38 -4.39 -0.23 -8.25
C GLU A 38 -3.77 0.46 -7.02
N LYS A 39 -4.47 0.44 -5.87
CA LYS A 39 -3.94 1.00 -4.61
C LYS A 39 -2.62 0.33 -4.21
N SER A 40 -2.53 -0.99 -4.39
CA SER A 40 -1.31 -1.74 -4.12
C SER A 40 -0.19 -1.38 -5.10
N ALA A 41 -0.50 -1.18 -6.38
CA ALA A 41 0.46 -0.75 -7.38
C ALA A 41 1.02 0.65 -7.07
N LEU A 42 0.16 1.60 -6.69
CA LEU A 42 0.56 2.94 -6.28
C LEU A 42 1.48 2.91 -5.07
N LYS A 43 1.10 2.19 -4.00
CA LYS A 43 1.94 2.03 -2.80
C LYS A 43 3.30 1.41 -3.12
N ARG A 44 3.34 0.42 -4.01
CA ARG A 44 4.60 -0.18 -4.49
C ARG A 44 5.44 0.82 -5.29
N ALA A 45 4.83 1.62 -6.15
CA ALA A 45 5.53 2.62 -6.97
C ALA A 45 6.14 3.72 -6.09
N GLU A 46 5.36 4.26 -5.15
CA GLU A 46 5.82 5.22 -4.15
C GLU A 46 7.01 4.65 -3.37
N ARG A 47 6.88 3.42 -2.84
CA ARG A 47 7.94 2.77 -2.09
C ARG A 47 9.22 2.55 -2.91
N LYS A 48 9.10 2.16 -4.18
CA LYS A 48 10.23 2.02 -5.11
C LYS A 48 10.92 3.38 -5.36
N GLY A 49 10.14 4.45 -5.49
CA GLY A 49 10.67 5.81 -5.62
C GLY A 49 11.50 6.22 -4.41
N ILE A 50 10.98 6.01 -3.20
CA ILE A 50 11.67 6.30 -1.94
C ILE A 50 13.00 5.52 -1.86
N ILE A 51 12.98 4.22 -2.16
CA ILE A 51 14.19 3.38 -2.16
C ILE A 51 15.24 3.90 -3.15
N LYS A 52 14.82 4.28 -4.37
CA LYS A 52 15.75 4.81 -5.39
C LYS A 52 16.42 6.10 -4.93
N VAL A 53 15.67 6.99 -4.28
CA VAL A 53 16.22 8.24 -3.72
C VAL A 53 17.18 7.93 -2.56
N ALA A 54 16.79 7.05 -1.63
CA ALA A 54 17.63 6.64 -0.51
C ALA A 54 18.98 6.04 -0.97
N LEU A 55 18.97 5.19 -2.00
CA LEU A 55 20.21 4.67 -2.61
C LEU A 55 21.11 5.79 -3.14
N GLY A 56 20.54 6.79 -3.82
CA GLY A 56 21.29 7.96 -4.27
C GLY A 56 21.87 8.80 -3.13
N MET A 57 21.14 8.92 -2.01
CA MET A 57 21.62 9.58 -0.79
C MET A 57 22.79 8.82 -0.16
N ILE A 58 22.69 7.50 -0.04
CA ILE A 58 23.76 6.62 0.45
C ILE A 58 25.02 6.77 -0.40
N GLN A 59 24.88 6.73 -1.73
CA GLN A 59 26.00 6.91 -2.66
C GLN A 59 26.67 8.28 -2.54
N LYS A 60 25.91 9.32 -2.15
CA LYS A 60 26.43 10.67 -1.90
C LYS A 60 27.02 10.85 -0.49
N GLY A 61 27.01 9.82 0.34
CA GLY A 61 27.56 9.86 1.69
C GLY A 61 26.72 10.64 2.70
N ILE A 62 25.41 10.81 2.44
CA ILE A 62 24.48 11.37 3.43
C ILE A 62 24.40 10.41 4.62
N ASP A 63 24.35 10.96 5.83
CA ASP A 63 24.29 10.17 7.06
C ASP A 63 22.96 9.42 7.20
N GLU A 64 22.99 8.34 7.98
CA GLU A 64 21.85 7.44 8.14
C GLU A 64 20.65 8.10 8.82
N GLU A 65 20.87 8.98 9.80
CA GLU A 65 19.81 9.64 10.55
C GLU A 65 19.00 10.58 9.65
N THR A 66 19.68 11.39 8.85
CA THR A 66 19.05 12.25 7.83
C THR A 66 18.27 11.42 6.81
N ILE A 67 18.79 10.27 6.36
CA ILE A 67 18.06 9.42 5.40
C ILE A 67 16.79 8.85 6.04
N ILE A 68 16.84 8.38 7.29
CA ILE A 68 15.65 7.90 8.03
C ILE A 68 14.61 9.01 8.12
N GLU A 69 15.00 10.21 8.55
CA GLU A 69 14.10 11.35 8.72
C GLU A 69 13.40 11.74 7.41
N LEU A 70 14.16 11.85 6.31
CA LEU A 70 13.63 12.34 5.03
C LEU A 70 12.84 11.28 4.25
N THR A 71 13.14 10.00 4.44
CA THR A 71 12.55 8.91 3.63
C THR A 71 11.50 8.09 4.39
N GLY A 72 11.50 8.16 5.73
CA GLY A 72 10.67 7.31 6.58
C GLY A 72 11.05 5.83 6.53
N LEU A 73 12.20 5.47 5.96
CA LEU A 73 12.72 4.11 5.98
C LEU A 73 13.27 3.78 7.37
N THR A 74 13.17 2.52 7.77
CA THR A 74 13.78 2.08 9.03
C THR A 74 15.28 1.90 8.87
N LYS A 75 15.99 1.87 10.01
CA LYS A 75 17.42 1.56 10.04
C LYS A 75 17.74 0.22 9.36
N GLU A 76 16.94 -0.80 9.63
CA GLU A 76 17.10 -2.13 9.04
C GLU A 76 16.98 -2.10 7.52
N GLU A 77 16.03 -1.31 7.00
CA GLU A 77 15.81 -1.13 5.57
C GLU A 77 16.99 -0.43 4.91
N ILE A 78 17.53 0.63 5.52
CA ILE A 78 18.73 1.32 5.02
C ILE A 78 19.94 0.39 5.05
N GLN A 79 20.10 -0.41 6.10
CA GLN A 79 21.19 -1.39 6.19
C GLN A 79 21.09 -2.47 5.11
N GLU A 80 19.87 -2.93 4.78
CA GLU A 80 19.65 -3.86 3.67
C GLU A 80 19.99 -3.21 2.33
N LEU A 81 19.62 -1.94 2.12
CA LEU A 81 19.99 -1.21 0.90
C LEU A 81 21.49 -1.03 0.73
N ARG A 82 22.26 -0.93 1.83
CA ARG A 82 23.73 -0.86 1.80
C ARG A 82 24.39 -2.21 1.48
N ARG A 83 23.68 -3.32 1.65
CA ARG A 83 24.18 -4.69 1.38
C ARG A 83 23.95 -5.14 -0.07
N GLN A 84 23.06 -4.47 -0.80
CA GLN A 84 22.79 -4.71 -2.21
C GLN A 84 23.91 -4.15 -3.08
#